data_AF-A0AA46PEG6-F1
#
_entry.id   AF-A0AA46PEG6-F1
#
_cell.length_a   1.000
_cell.length_b   1.000
_cell.length_c   1.000
_cell.angle_alpha   90.00
_cell.angle_beta   90.00
_cell.angle_gamma   90.00
#
_symmetry.space_group_name_H-M   'P 1'
#
loop_
_entity.id
_entity.type
_entity.pdbx_description
1 polymer ?
#
loop_
_entity_poly.entity_id
_entity_poly.type
_entity_poly.pdbx_seq_one_letter_code
_entity_poly.pdbx_strand_id
1 'polypeptide(L)' 'MSAATALSAGPLERVELVLDFHQHGPQRCAAVILEPVDGCPALECCIPVDELHIAA' A
#
# COMPACT_ATOMS: atom_id res chain seq x y z
N MET A 1 15.01 -8.18 16.53
CA MET A 1 14.18 -7.15 15.88
C MET A 1 13.95 -7.62 14.46
N SER A 2 12.74 -8.03 14.10
CA SER A 2 12.43 -8.39 12.71
C SER A 2 12.55 -7.12 11.88
N ALA A 3 13.31 -7.14 10.79
CA ALA A 3 13.23 -6.07 9.80
C ALA A 3 11.78 -6.01 9.34
N ALA A 4 11.10 -4.89 9.56
CA ALA A 4 9.78 -4.68 9.02
C ALA A 4 9.94 -4.56 7.51
N THR A 5 9.48 -5.57 6.78
CA THR A 5 9.44 -5.54 5.32
C THR A 5 8.56 -4.36 4.89
N ALA A 6 9.15 -3.37 4.22
CA ALA A 6 8.41 -2.20 3.75
C ALA A 6 7.60 -2.55 2.49
N LEU A 7 6.38 -2.02 2.39
CA LEU A 7 5.48 -2.18 1.24
C LEU A 7 5.38 -0.86 0.48
N SER A 8 5.28 -0.92 -0.85
CA SER A 8 5.08 0.26 -1.70
C SER A 8 4.11 -0.01 -2.84
N ALA A 9 3.28 0.97 -3.18
CA ALA A 9 2.40 0.95 -4.35
C ALA A 9 3.02 1.57 -5.61
N GLY A 10 4.18 2.21 -5.45
CA GLY A 10 4.93 2.84 -6.53
C GLY A 10 6.26 3.42 -6.02
N PRO A 11 7.07 4.02 -6.90
CA PRO A 11 8.42 4.50 -6.54
C PRO A 11 8.45 5.52 -5.40
N LEU A 12 7.36 6.29 -5.21
CA LEU A 12 7.24 7.34 -4.19
C LEU A 12 6.10 7.08 -3.19
N GLU A 13 5.37 5.98 -3.34
CA GLU A 13 4.16 5.68 -2.58
C GLU A 13 4.42 4.53 -1.62
N ARG A 14 4.83 4.86 -0.40
CA ARG A 14 5.06 3.88 0.66
C ARG A 14 3.75 3.57 1.36
N VAL A 15 3.51 2.29 1.62
CA VAL A 15 2.35 1.83 2.38
C VAL A 15 2.69 1.85 3.86
N GLU A 16 1.99 2.70 4.60
CA GLU A 16 2.06 2.76 6.06
C GLU A 16 1.32 1.57 6.68
N LEU A 17 0.14 1.24 6.15
CA LEU A 17 -0.73 0.20 6.70
C LEU A 17 -1.59 -0.45 5.62
N VAL A 18 -1.76 -1.77 5.72
CA VAL A 18 -2.80 -2.51 4.97
C VAL A 18 -3.99 -2.71 5.89
N LEU A 19 -5.17 -2.25 5.46
CA LEU A 19 -6.41 -2.30 6.24
C LEU A 19 -7.18 -3.59 5.98
N ASP A 20 -7.35 -3.96 4.71
CA ASP A 20 -8.11 -5.14 4.30
C ASP A 20 -7.74 -5.61 2.89
N PHE A 21 -8.08 -6.85 2.56
CA PHE A 21 -8.02 -7.40 1.20
C PHE A 21 -9.41 -7.80 0.73
N HIS A 22 -9.78 -7.35 -0.45
CA HIS A 22 -11.11 -7.61 -1.01
C HIS A 22 -11.07 -7.89 -2.51
N GLN A 23 -12.14 -8.48 -3.04
CA GLN A 23 -12.23 -8.94 -4.42
C GLN A 23 -13.16 -8.02 -5.24
N HIS A 24 -12.64 -7.39 -6.29
CA HIS A 24 -13.39 -6.60 -7.26
C HIS A 24 -13.44 -7.34 -8.61
N GLY A 25 -14.49 -8.14 -8.81
CA GLY A 25 -14.59 -9.00 -10.00
C GLY A 25 -13.45 -10.03 -10.04
N PRO A 26 -12.66 -10.12 -11.12
CA PRO A 26 -11.51 -11.02 -11.18
C PRO A 26 -10.27 -10.48 -10.44
N GLN A 27 -10.25 -9.20 -10.05
CA GLN A 27 -9.10 -8.53 -9.44
C GLN A 27 -9.15 -8.59 -7.91
N ARG A 28 -8.00 -8.89 -7.29
CA ARG A 28 -7.82 -8.80 -5.83
C ARG A 28 -7.15 -7.48 -5.50
N CYS A 29 -7.72 -6.73 -4.57
CA CYS A 29 -7.22 -5.42 -4.16
C CYS A 29 -6.94 -5.39 -2.65
N ALA A 30 -6.11 -4.43 -2.24
CA ALA A 30 -5.87 -4.09 -0.85
C ALA A 30 -6.37 -2.66 -0.58
N ALA A 31 -7.10 -2.47 0.51
CA ALA A 31 -7.32 -1.16 1.08
C ALA A 31 -6.09 -0.82 1.94
N VAL A 32 -5.45 0.32 1.68
CA VAL A 32 -4.19 0.70 2.33
C VAL A 32 -4.22 2.17 2.75
N ILE A 33 -3.34 2.51 3.69
CA ILE A 33 -2.95 3.88 4.01
C ILE A 33 -1.54 4.10 3.45
N LEU A 34 -1.38 5.11 2.60
CA LEU A 34 -0.08 5.57 2.12
C LEU A 34 0.53 6.57 3.10
N GLU A 35 1.86 6.51 3.27
CA GLU A 35 2.62 7.46 4.06
C GLU A 35 2.41 8.90 3.52
N PRO A 36 2.36 9.93 4.39
CA PRO A 36 2.35 11.33 3.98
C PRO A 36 3.58 11.69 3.14
N VAL A 37 3.40 12.51 2.09
CA VAL A 37 4.49 13.00 1.23
C VAL A 37 4.37 14.52 1.08
N ASP A 38 5.44 15.26 1.43
CA ASP A 38 5.62 16.69 1.17
C ASP A 38 4.37 17.58 1.36
N GLY A 39 3.79 17.55 2.57
CA GLY A 39 2.64 18.38 2.92
C GLY A 39 1.28 17.81 2.47
N CYS A 40 1.27 16.70 1.74
CA CYS A 40 0.07 15.89 1.56
C CYS A 40 -0.12 14.96 2.77
N PRO A 41 -1.36 14.88 3.32
CA PRO A 41 -1.65 13.96 4.43
C PRO A 41 -1.59 12.50 3.96
N ALA A 42 -1.60 11.58 4.93
CA ALA A 42 -1.79 10.17 4.66
C ALA A 42 -3.08 9.95 3.85
N LEU A 43 -3.03 9.02 2.89
CA LEU A 43 -4.13 8.76 1.96
C LEU A 43 -4.61 7.33 2.11
N GLU A 44 -5.91 7.16 2.38
CA GLU A 44 -6.56 5.87 2.27
C GLU A 44 -7.00 5.63 0.82
N CYS A 45 -6.52 4.54 0.21
CA CYS A 45 -6.88 4.18 -1.15
C CYS A 45 -6.92 2.67 -1.37
N CYS A 46 -7.50 2.26 -2.49
CA CYS A 46 -7.58 0.86 -2.91
C CYS A 46 -6.60 0.60 -4.06
N ILE A 47 -5.74 -0.39 -3.91
CA ILE A 47 -4.65 -0.69 -4.84
C ILE A 47 -4.72 -2.17 -5.23
N PRO A 48 -4.61 -2.51 -6.52
CA PRO A 48 -4.48 -3.90 -6.95
C PRO A 48 -3.29 -4.59 -6.29
N VAL A 49 -3.47 -5.83 -5.83
CA VAL A 49 -2.41 -6.54 -5.11
C VAL A 49 -1.17 -6.79 -5.96
N ASP A 50 -1.33 -6.91 -7.29
CA ASP A 50 -0.26 -7.04 -8.26
C ASP A 50 0.54 -5.74 -8.49
N GLU A 51 0.04 -4.60 -8.02
CA GLU A 51 0.74 -3.31 -8.02
C GLU A 51 1.46 -3.03 -6.68
N LEU A 52 1.29 -3.91 -5.67
CA LEU A 52 2.02 -3.81 -4.41
C LEU A 52 3.36 -4.53 -4.47
N HIS A 53 4.39 -3.85 -4.00
CA HIS A 53 5.77 -4.31 -4.04
C HIS A 53 6.36 -4.39 -2.63
N ILE A 54 7.16 -5.42 -2.37
CA ILE A 54 8.02 -5.49 -1.20
C ILE A 54 9.27 -4.66 -1.50
N ALA A 55 9.46 -3.57 -0.76
CA ALA A 55 10.68 -2.79 -0.81
C ALA A 55 11.81 -3.54 -0.09
N ALA A 56 12.95 -3.68 -0.78
CA ALA A 56 14.17 -4.32 -0.28
C ALA A 56 14.96 -3.40 0.66
#